data_AF-A0A1D8JKY6-F1
#
_entry.id   AF-A0A1D8JKY6-F1
#
_cell.length_a   1.000
_cell.length_b   1.000
_cell.length_c   1.000
_cell.angle_alpha   90.00
_cell.angle_beta   90.00
_cell.angle_gamma   90.00
#
_symmetry.space_group_name_H-M   'P 1'
#
loop_
_entity.id
_entity.type
_entity.pdbx_description
1 polymer ?
#
loop_
_entity_poly.entity_id
_entity_poly.type
_entity_poly.pdbx_seq_one_letter_code
_entity_poly.pdbx_strand_id
1 'polypeptide(L)' 'MVERVYGNVRFKSCTGRKNNVFPSFNEAQIFFERLKKQKMKKGYA' A
#
# COMPACT_ATOMS: atom_id res chain seq x y z
N MET A 1 -11.65 3.19 0.19
CA MET A 1 -10.68 2.96 -0.90
C MET A 1 -9.28 2.94 -0.31
N VAL A 2 -8.39 2.07 -0.78
CA VAL A 2 -6.98 2.02 -0.35
C VAL A 2 -6.10 2.31 -1.55
N GLU A 3 -5.40 3.45 -1.51
CA GLU A 3 -4.47 3.88 -2.54
C GLU A 3 -3.04 3.44 -2.21
N ARG A 4 -2.32 2.96 -3.22
CA ARG A 4 -0.93 2.53 -3.10
C ARG A 4 -0.11 3.21 -4.18
N VAL A 5 0.88 3.99 -3.75
CA VAL A 5 1.87 4.60 -4.62
C VAL A 5 3.19 3.89 -4.39
N TYR A 6 3.77 3.37 -5.46
CA TYR A 6 5.11 2.78 -5.45
C TYR A 6 6.08 3.78 -6.06
N GLY A 7 7.27 3.84 -5.50
CA GLY A 7 8.34 4.68 -6.01
C GLY A 7 9.68 4.06 -5.74
N ASN A 8 10.65 4.42 -6.57
CA ASN A 8 12.04 4.12 -6.28
C ASN A 8 12.63 5.26 -5.45
N VAL A 9 13.06 4.95 -4.22
CA VAL A 9 13.67 5.93 -3.31
C VAL A 9 14.91 6.58 -3.94
N ARG A 10 15.71 5.84 -4.73
CA ARG A 10 16.93 6.35 -5.39
C ARG A 10 16.65 7.33 -6.53
N PHE A 11 15.62 7.09 -7.34
CA PHE A 11 15.35 7.90 -8.54
C PHE A 11 14.22 8.92 -8.34
N LYS A 12 13.66 9.01 -7.13
CA LYS A 12 12.50 9.86 -6.77
C LYS A 12 11.34 9.80 -7.76
N SER A 13 11.22 8.68 -8.47
CA SER A 13 10.23 8.49 -9.52
C SER A 13 9.13 7.54 -9.05
N CYS A 14 7.88 7.90 -9.33
CA CYS A 14 6.73 7.04 -9.12
C CYS A 14 6.80 5.89 -10.13
N THR A 15 6.91 4.66 -9.64
CA THR A 15 7.00 3.45 -10.47
C THR A 15 5.65 2.78 -10.68
N GLY A 16 4.62 3.20 -9.96
CA GLY A 16 3.26 2.77 -10.22
C GLY A 16 2.26 3.23 -9.17
N ARG A 17 1.00 3.33 -9.56
CA ARG A 17 -0.13 3.57 -8.66
C ARG A 17 -1.12 2.42 -8.76
N LYS A 18 -1.63 1.95 -7.62
CA LYS A 18 -2.68 0.94 -7.55
C LYS A 18 -3.76 1.38 -6.58
N ASN A 19 -4.99 1.34 -7.08
CA ASN A 19 -6.17 1.72 -6.32
C ASN A 19 -7.01 0.47 -6.07
N ASN A 20 -7.29 0.19 -4.80
CA ASN A 20 -8.17 -0.90 -4.39
C ASN A 20 -9.45 -0.31 -3.81
N VAL A 21 -10.56 -0.53 -4.53
CA VAL A 21 -11.90 -0.14 -4.08
C VAL A 21 -12.49 -1.29 -3.27
N PHE A 22 -13.09 -0.97 -2.13
CA PHE A 22 -13.72 -1.92 -1.23
C PHE A 22 -15.14 -1.44 -0.91
N PRO A 23 -16.11 -2.35 -0.78
CA PRO A 23 -17.49 -2.01 -0.45
C PRO A 23 -17.68 -1.59 1.00
N SER A 24 -16.79 -1.99 1.91
CA SER A 24 -16.86 -1.70 3.35
C SER A 24 -15.56 -1.09 3.88
N PHE A 25 -15.69 -0.19 4.85
CA PHE A 25 -14.54 0.40 5.57
C PHE A 25 -13.74 -0.67 6.32
N ASN A 26 -14.42 -1.63 6.96
CA ASN A 26 -13.75 -2.65 7.76
C ASN A 26 -12.86 -3.55 6.89
N GLU A 27 -13.32 -3.91 5.69
CA GLU A 27 -12.52 -4.67 4.73
C GLU A 27 -11.29 -3.89 4.25
N ALA A 28 -11.47 -2.59 3.98
CA ALA A 28 -10.38 -1.71 3.59
C ALA A 28 -9.31 -1.61 4.70
N GLN A 29 -9.74 -1.51 5.97
CA GLN A 29 -8.86 -1.44 7.13
C GLN A 29 -8.09 -2.74 7.34
N ILE A 30 -8.77 -3.90 7.29
CA ILE A 30 -8.12 -5.22 7.41
C ILE A 30 -7.08 -5.41 6.30
N PHE A 31 -7.42 -5.03 5.06
CA PHE A 31 -6.50 -5.09 3.94
C PHE A 31 -5.26 -4.20 4.14
N PHE A 32 -5.47 -2.96 4.60
CA PHE A 32 -4.39 -2.02 4.87
C PHE A 32 -3.43 -2.54 5.94
N GLU A 33 -3.95 -3.03 7.07
CA GLU A 33 -3.12 -3.55 8.16
C GLU A 33 -2.30 -4.78 7.75
N ARG A 34 -2.90 -5.70 6.98
CA ARG A 34 -2.19 -6.86 6.42
C ARG A 34 -1.06 -6.40 5.49
N LEU A 35 -1.34 -5.42 4.64
CA LEU A 35 -0.36 -4.90 3.68
C LEU A 35 0.78 -4.17 4.39
N LYS A 36 0.49 -3.36 5.41
CA LYS A 36 1.47 -2.68 6.25
C LYS A 36 2.42 -3.67 6.90
N LYS A 37 1.89 -4.72 7.55
CA LYS A 37 2.71 -5.78 8.17
C LYS A 37 3.60 -6.49 7.14
N GLN A 38 3.08 -6.80 5.96
CA GLN A 38 3.88 -7.40 4.88
C GLN A 38 5.01 -6.49 4.40
N LYS A 39 4.77 -5.18 4.33
CA LYS A 39 5.79 -4.21 3.90
C LYS A 39 6.86 -4.00 4.97
N MET A 40 6.48 -3.92 6.23
CA MET A 40 7.41 -3.91 7.36
C MET A 40 8.30 -5.16 7.38
N LYS A 41 7.73 -6.35 7.14
CA LYS A 41 8.51 -7.60 7.02
C LYS A 41 9.52 -7.56 5.87
N LYS A 42 9.27 -6.76 4.83
CA LYS A 42 10.19 -6.56 3.69
C LYS A 42 11.20 -5.43 3.92
N GLY A 43 11.27 -4.86 5.13
CA GLY A 43 12.21 -3.80 5.49
C GLY A 43 11.78 -2.39 5.06
N TYR A 44 10.50 -2.21 4.70
CA TYR A 44 9.95 -0.87 4.47
C TYR A 44 9.52 -0.30 5.83
N ALA A 45 10.09 0.85 6.21
CA ALA A 45 9.76 1.58 7.44
C ALA A 45 8.69 2.65 7.17
#